data_AF-A0A5C7VIL8-F1
#
_entry.id   AF-A0A5C7VIL8-F1
#
_cell.length_a   1.000
_cell.length_b   1.000
_cell.length_c   1.000
_cell.angle_alpha   90.00
_cell.angle_beta   90.00
_cell.angle_gamma   90.00
#
_symmetry.space_group_name_H-M   'P 1'
#
loop_
_entity.id
_entity.type
_entity.pdbx_description
1 polymer ?
#
loop_
_entity_poly.entity_id
_entity_poly.type
_entity_poly.pdbx_seq_one_letter_code
_entity_poly.pdbx_strand_id
1 'polypeptide(L)' 'QCYEQVDNRRGDAVLFGSETAGLPQPVLDSIPEAQRLRLPMRPDNRSLNLSNTVAVMVFEAWRQQGFAGGA' A
#
# COMPACT_ATOMS: atom_id res chain seq x y z
N GLN A 1 2.83 1.78 9.05
CA GLN A 1 1.50 1.81 9.70
C GLN A 1 0.57 0.79 9.05
N CYS A 2 -0.57 0.46 9.69
CA CYS A 2 -1.59 -0.40 9.07
C CYS A 2 -2.24 0.39 7.92
N TYR A 3 -2.34 -0.20 6.73
CA TYR A 3 -2.79 0.52 5.51
C TYR A 3 -4.18 1.16 5.64
N GLU A 4 -5.05 0.60 6.48
CA GLU A 4 -6.41 1.09 6.74
C GLU A 4 -6.47 2.42 7.51
N GLN A 5 -5.38 2.83 8.16
CA GLN A 5 -5.31 4.04 8.99
C GLN A 5 -4.89 5.29 8.19
N VAL A 6 -4.64 5.12 6.89
CA VAL A 6 -4.22 6.21 6.01
C VAL A 6 -5.44 6.96 5.51
N ASP A 7 -5.39 8.28 5.62
CA ASP A 7 -6.33 9.21 4.98
C ASP A 7 -5.92 9.37 3.50
N ASN A 8 -6.48 8.55 2.61
CA ASN A 8 -6.16 8.60 1.18
C ASN A 8 -6.89 9.77 0.51
N ARG A 9 -6.13 10.65 -0.13
CA ARG A 9 -6.64 11.82 -0.84
C ARG A 9 -6.48 11.67 -2.34
N ARG A 10 -7.31 12.40 -3.08
CA ARG A 10 -7.14 12.50 -4.54
C ARG A 10 -5.77 13.10 -4.86
N GLY A 11 -5.04 12.43 -5.74
CA GLY A 11 -3.70 12.83 -6.15
C GLY A 11 -2.57 12.13 -5.37
N ASP A 12 -2.90 11.35 -4.34
CA ASP A 12 -1.91 10.54 -3.64
C ASP A 12 -1.36 9.44 -4.55
N ALA A 13 -0.09 9.12 -4.34
CA ALA A 13 0.61 8.04 -5.03
C ALA A 13 1.05 6.98 -4.02
N VAL A 14 0.87 5.72 -4.38
CA VAL A 14 1.39 4.58 -3.61
C VAL A 14 2.53 3.97 -4.39
N LEU A 15 3.72 3.97 -3.79
CA LEU A 15 4.92 3.42 -4.40
C LEU A 15 5.13 1.97 -3.97
N PHE A 16 5.30 1.09 -4.94
CA PHE A 16 5.60 -0.33 -4.71
C PHE A 16 6.97 -0.68 -5.27
N GLY A 17 7.67 -1.55 -4.56
CA GLY A 17 8.91 -2.14 -5.03
C GLY A 17 8.69 -3.38 -5.89
N SER A 18 9.79 -3.96 -6.36
CA SER A 18 9.73 -5.24 -7.06
C SER A 18 9.26 -6.36 -6.12
N GLU A 19 8.64 -7.39 -6.67
CA GLU A 19 8.13 -8.52 -5.87
C GLU A 19 9.26 -9.25 -5.12
N THR A 20 10.42 -9.39 -5.76
CA THR A 20 11.55 -10.13 -5.20
C THR A 20 12.35 -9.32 -4.19
N ALA A 21 12.59 -8.04 -4.46
CA ALA A 21 13.54 -7.22 -3.69
C ALA A 21 12.89 -6.06 -2.92
N GLY A 22 11.59 -5.80 -3.12
CA GLY A 22 10.93 -4.64 -2.54
C GLY A 22 11.46 -3.32 -3.09
N LEU A 23 11.33 -2.26 -2.30
CA LEU A 23 11.86 -0.94 -2.62
C LEU A 23 13.36 -0.89 -2.30
N PRO A 24 14.18 -0.23 -3.13
CA PRO A 24 15.56 0.05 -2.76
C PRO A 24 15.60 0.78 -1.40
N GLN A 25 16.47 0.34 -0.49
CA GLN A 25 16.57 0.91 0.85
C GLN A 25 16.70 2.45 0.86
N PRO A 26 17.50 3.09 -0.02
CA PRO A 26 17.60 4.56 -0.06
C PRO A 26 16.26 5.25 -0.38
N VAL A 27 15.40 4.62 -1.18
CA VAL A 27 14.06 5.13 -1.50
C VAL A 27 13.13 4.94 -0.32
N LEU A 28 13.21 3.81 0.39
CA LEU A 28 12.41 3.59 1.60
C LEU A 28 12.80 4.57 2.72
N ASP A 29 14.10 4.83 2.88
CA ASP A 29 14.64 5.72 3.90
C ASP A 29 14.27 7.18 3.66
N SER A 30 14.08 7.60 2.40
CA SER A 30 13.63 8.96 2.07
C SER A 30 12.15 9.20 2.36
N ILE A 31 11.36 8.15 2.57
CA ILE A 31 9.94 8.24 2.89
C ILE A 31 9.77 8.32 4.41
N PRO A 32 9.07 9.32 4.96
CA PRO A 32 8.73 9.39 6.38
C PRO A 32 8.07 8.10 6.90
N GLU A 33 8.42 7.65 8.10
CA GLU A 33 7.91 6.39 8.66
C GLU A 33 6.37 6.36 8.74
N ALA A 34 5.73 7.51 9.00
CA ALA A 34 4.28 7.66 9.01
C ALA A 34 3.61 7.34 7.66
N GLN A 35 4.34 7.48 6.55
CA GLN A 35 3.88 7.20 5.18
C GLN A 35 4.27 5.80 4.70
N ARG A 36 5.02 5.03 5.51
CA ARG A 36 5.40 3.65 5.17
C ARG A 36 4.27 2.70 5.57
N LEU A 37 3.64 2.08 4.59
CA LEU A 37 2.47 1.23 4.79
C LEU A 37 2.82 -0.25 4.70
N ARG A 38 2.06 -1.08 5.43
CA ARG A 38 2.14 -2.54 5.32
C ARG A 38 0.75 -3.15 5.39
N LEU A 39 0.53 -4.20 4.59
CA LEU A 39 -0.63 -5.06 4.75
C LEU A 39 -0.41 -5.97 5.97
N PRO A 40 -1.42 -6.15 6.84
CA PRO A 40 -1.38 -7.14 7.90
C PRO A 40 -1.15 -8.53 7.31
N MET A 41 -0.18 -9.25 7.87
CA MET A 41 0.10 -10.64 7.54
C MET A 41 0.23 -11.43 8.83
N ARG A 42 -0.20 -12.70 8.80
CA ARG A 42 0.07 -13.61 9.92
C ARG A 42 1.57 -13.87 10.00
N PRO A 43 2.12 -14.11 11.21
CA PRO A 43 3.49 -14.60 11.36
C PRO A 43 3.71 -15.84 10.48
N ASP A 44 4.95 -16.01 10.00
CA ASP A 44 5.41 -17.15 9.19
C ASP A 44 4.78 -17.30 7.79
N ASN A 45 3.93 -16.37 7.37
CA ASN A 45 3.44 -16.33 5.99
C ASN A 45 4.42 -15.62 5.06
N ARG A 46 4.48 -16.10 3.81
CA ARG A 46 5.14 -15.36 2.72
C ARG A 46 4.35 -14.11 2.37
N SER A 47 5.06 -13.10 1.88
CA SER A 47 4.45 -11.90 1.31
C SER A 47 3.43 -12.24 0.22
N LEU A 48 2.39 -11.43 0.12
CA LEU A 48 1.45 -11.50 -0.99
C LEU A 48 2.14 -11.12 -2.30
N ASN A 49 1.64 -11.69 -3.40
CA ASN A 49 2.05 -11.26 -4.74
C ASN A 49 1.82 -9.74 -4.90
N LEU A 50 2.68 -9.10 -5.70
CA LEU A 50 2.64 -7.65 -5.91
C LEU A 50 1.29 -7.18 -6.47
N SER A 51 0.69 -7.89 -7.43
CA SER A 51 -0.59 -7.50 -8.03
C SER A 51 -1.74 -7.50 -7.01
N ASN A 52 -1.80 -8.52 -6.15
CA ASN A 52 -2.79 -8.60 -5.08
C ASN A 52 -2.58 -7.47 -4.06
N THR A 53 -1.33 -7.17 -3.74
CA THR A 53 -0.98 -6.08 -2.82
C THR A 53 -1.43 -4.73 -3.38
N VAL A 54 -1.17 -4.47 -4.66
CA VAL A 54 -1.64 -3.26 -5.37
C VAL A 54 -3.16 -3.20 -5.38
N ALA A 55 -3.85 -4.31 -5.70
CA ALA A 55 -5.30 -4.35 -5.74
C ALA A 55 -5.92 -4.00 -4.38
N VAL A 56 -5.43 -4.59 -3.28
CA VAL A 56 -5.92 -4.28 -1.93
C VAL A 56 -5.74 -2.80 -1.59
N MET A 57 -4.57 -2.22 -1.89
CA MET A 57 -4.29 -0.81 -1.61
C MET A 57 -5.18 0.14 -2.43
N VAL A 58 -5.34 -0.13 -3.73
CA VAL A 58 -6.18 0.69 -4.62
C VAL A 58 -7.65 0.62 -4.20
N PHE A 59 -8.17 -0.57 -3.91
CA PHE A 59 -9.56 -0.71 -3.50
C PHE A 59 -9.85 -0.11 -2.13
N GLU A 60 -8.90 -0.13 -1.19
CA GLU A 60 -9.08 0.58 0.08
C GLU A 60 -9.12 2.10 -0.12
N ALA A 61 -8.18 2.65 -0.90
CA ALA A 61 -8.20 4.08 -1.23
C ALA A 61 -9.48 4.48 -1.97
N TRP A 62 -9.99 3.61 -2.84
CA TRP A 62 -11.24 3.84 -3.56
C TRP A 62 -12.46 3.72 -2.64
N ARG A 63 -12.46 2.77 -1.68
CA ARG A 63 -13.50 2.62 -0.66
C ARG A 63 -13.62 3.87 0.22
N GLN A 64 -12.49 4.46 0.63
CA GLN A 64 -12.48 5.72 1.40
C GLN A 64 -13.09 6.89 0.61
N GLN A 65 -13.01 6.83 -0.72
CA GLN A 65 -13.64 7.78 -1.64
C GLN A 65 -15.06 7.37 -2.06
N GLY A 66 -15.67 6.41 -1.36
CA GLY A 66 -17.04 5.95 -1.60
C GLY A 66 -17.22 5.23 -2.95
N PHE A 67 -16.15 4.61 -3.47
CA PHE A 67 -16.12 3.98 -4.79
C PHE A 67 -16.63 4.90 -5.92
N ALA A 68 -16.36 6.20 -5.82
CA ALA A 68 -16.82 7.18 -6.79
C ALA A 68 -16.47 6.77 -8.23
N GLY A 69 -17.46 6.78 -9.12
CA GLY A 69 -17.33 6.32 -10.52
C GLY A 69 -17.45 4.81 -10.73
N GLY A 70 -17.58 4.03 -9.65
CA GLY A 70 -17.94 2.60 -9.68
C GLY A 70 -19.45 2.38 -9.77
N ALA A 71 -19.85 1.12 -9.98
CA ALA A 71 -21.24 0.67 -10.10
C ALA A 71 -21.52 -0.51 -9.18
#